data_AF-A0A6N8NSX1-F1
#
_entry.id   AF-A0A6N8NSX1-F1
#
_cell.length_a   1.000
_cell.length_b   1.000
_cell.length_c   1.000
_cell.angle_alpha   90.00
_cell.angle_beta   90.00
_cell.angle_gamma   90.00
#
_symmetry.space_group_name_H-M   'P 1'
#
loop_
_entity.id
_entity.type
_entity.pdbx_description
1 polymer ?
#
loop_
_entity_poly.entity_id
_entity_poly.type
_entity_poly.pdbx_seq_one_letter_code
_entity_poly.pdbx_strand_id
1 'polypeptide(L)'
;DEQFNQLANYVFGHCDALILRESVSLDLMKRSNITTAKVEHGVDTAWLVDHHTEDFTASYAVQHWLDVAAQQKTVAITLRELAPFDKRLGTTQQAYEKAFAGVVNRILDEGYQVIALSTCTGIDSYNKDDRMVALNLRQHISDPARYHVVMDELNDLEMG
;
A
#
# COMPACT_ATOMS: atom_id res chain seq x y z
N ASP A 1 -15.69 -15.79 14.36
CA ASP A 1 -16.32 -15.24 15.57
C ASP A 1 -17.82 -15.27 15.33
N GLU A 2 -18.58 -15.98 16.16
CA GLU A 2 -20.02 -16.16 15.94
C GLU A 2 -20.80 -14.84 16.00
N GLN A 3 -20.41 -13.92 16.88
CA GLN A 3 -21.07 -12.61 16.99
C GLN A 3 -20.80 -11.77 15.73
N PHE A 4 -19.56 -11.79 15.23
CA PHE A 4 -19.21 -11.13 13.98
C PHE A 4 -19.99 -11.70 12.80
N ASN A 5 -20.12 -13.02 12.71
CA ASN A 5 -20.85 -13.67 11.62
C ASN A 5 -22.36 -13.39 11.68
N GLN A 6 -22.95 -13.27 12.88
CA GLN A 6 -24.35 -12.86 13.04
C GLN A 6 -24.58 -11.44 12.53
N LEU A 7 -23.69 -10.49 12.90
CA LEU A 7 -23.77 -9.12 12.40
C LEU A 7 -23.58 -9.06 10.88
N ALA A 8 -22.60 -9.79 10.34
CA ALA A 8 -22.38 -9.87 8.90
C ALA A 8 -23.62 -10.38 8.16
N ASN A 9 -24.26 -11.44 8.66
CA ASN A 9 -25.50 -11.95 8.10
C ASN A 9 -26.65 -10.94 8.14
N TYR A 10 -26.78 -10.18 9.24
CA TYR A 10 -27.76 -9.11 9.34
C TYR A 10 -27.50 -8.03 8.28
N VAL A 11 -26.29 -7.47 8.24
CA VAL A 11 -25.94 -6.37 7.31
C VAL A 11 -26.05 -6.82 5.85
N PHE A 12 -25.43 -7.93 5.49
CA PHE A 12 -25.45 -8.45 4.11
C PHE A 12 -26.83 -8.97 3.69
N GLY A 13 -27.70 -9.31 4.63
CA GLY A 13 -29.10 -9.60 4.33
C GLY A 13 -29.88 -8.38 3.83
N HIS A 14 -29.52 -7.18 4.31
CA HIS A 14 -30.21 -5.91 4.01
C HIS A 14 -29.63 -5.14 2.82
N CYS A 15 -28.45 -5.49 2.30
CA CYS A 15 -27.95 -4.89 1.05
C CYS A 15 -28.71 -5.44 -0.16
N ASP A 16 -28.76 -4.71 -1.27
CA ASP A 16 -29.34 -5.22 -2.52
C ASP A 16 -28.39 -6.20 -3.23
N ALA A 17 -27.08 -5.92 -3.20
CA ALA A 17 -26.01 -6.76 -3.71
C ALA A 17 -24.74 -6.61 -2.87
N LEU A 18 -23.93 -7.68 -2.79
CA LEU A 18 -22.61 -7.70 -2.17
C LEU A 18 -21.57 -8.10 -3.22
N ILE A 19 -20.83 -7.13 -3.75
CA ILE A 19 -19.85 -7.36 -4.80
C ILE A 19 -18.51 -7.77 -4.19
N LEU A 20 -18.01 -8.95 -4.53
CA LEU A 20 -16.71 -9.44 -4.06
C LEU A 20 -15.67 -9.37 -5.17
N ARG A 21 -14.51 -8.79 -4.83
CA ARG A 21 -13.35 -8.67 -5.72
C ARG A 21 -12.69 -10.01 -6.05
N GLU A 22 -12.61 -10.92 -5.07
CA GLU A 22 -11.81 -12.14 -5.16
C GLU A 22 -12.59 -13.35 -4.65
N SER A 23 -12.37 -14.52 -5.25
CA SER A 23 -13.03 -15.77 -4.87
C SER A 23 -12.69 -16.22 -3.45
N VAL A 24 -11.51 -15.85 -2.93
CA VAL A 24 -11.09 -16.17 -1.56
C VAL A 24 -12.05 -15.60 -0.52
N SER A 25 -12.61 -14.41 -0.75
CA SER A 25 -13.60 -13.79 0.14
C SER A 25 -14.90 -14.60 0.16
N LEU A 26 -15.36 -15.06 -1.00
CA LEU A 26 -16.53 -15.93 -1.11
C LEU A 26 -16.33 -17.24 -0.35
N ASP A 27 -15.15 -17.86 -0.50
CA ASP A 27 -14.85 -19.11 0.20
C ASP A 27 -14.77 -18.93 1.72
N LEU A 28 -14.24 -17.80 2.19
CA LEU A 28 -14.24 -17.45 3.61
C LEU A 28 -15.67 -17.26 4.15
N MET A 29 -16.56 -16.62 3.39
CA MET A 29 -17.97 -16.47 3.76
C MET A 29 -18.67 -17.83 3.89
N LYS A 30 -18.49 -18.73 2.92
CA LYS A 30 -19.04 -20.09 2.95
C LYS A 30 -18.55 -20.86 4.18
N ARG A 31 -17.23 -20.82 4.45
CA ARG A 31 -16.64 -21.47 5.63
C ARG A 31 -17.13 -20.90 6.96
N SER A 32 -17.53 -19.63 6.95
CA SER A 32 -17.99 -18.89 8.14
C SER A 32 -19.50 -18.91 8.33
N ASN A 33 -20.24 -19.65 7.48
CA ASN A 33 -21.71 -19.68 7.47
C ASN A 33 -22.34 -18.27 7.35
N ILE A 34 -21.70 -17.41 6.56
CA ILE A 34 -22.23 -16.10 6.18
C ILE A 34 -23.00 -16.26 4.86
N THR A 35 -24.17 -15.63 4.77
CA THR A 35 -25.04 -15.68 3.60
C THR A 35 -24.34 -15.20 2.35
N THR A 36 -24.50 -15.96 1.26
CA THR A 36 -23.93 -15.66 -0.06
C THR A 36 -25.02 -15.39 -1.10
N ALA A 37 -26.28 -15.30 -0.67
CA ALA A 37 -27.44 -15.24 -1.56
C ALA A 37 -27.45 -14.01 -2.49
N LYS A 38 -26.82 -12.91 -2.07
CA LYS A 38 -26.71 -11.65 -2.82
C LYS A 38 -25.27 -11.35 -3.26
N VAL A 39 -24.40 -12.35 -3.24
CA VAL A 39 -23.00 -12.17 -3.64
C VAL A 39 -22.89 -12.18 -5.16
N GLU A 40 -22.23 -11.18 -5.71
CA GLU A 40 -21.85 -11.11 -7.11
C GLU A 40 -20.33 -11.02 -7.24
N HIS A 41 -19.78 -11.57 -8.32
CA HIS A 41 -18.37 -11.47 -8.63
C HIS A 41 -18.10 -10.18 -9.39
N GLY A 42 -17.25 -9.33 -8.82
CA GLY A 42 -16.76 -8.12 -9.46
C GLY A 42 -15.29 -8.19 -9.82
N VAL A 43 -14.75 -7.05 -10.20
CA VAL A 43 -13.31 -6.80 -10.37
C VAL A 43 -12.86 -5.75 -9.34
N ASP A 44 -11.55 -5.57 -9.18
CA ASP A 44 -11.06 -4.44 -8.40
C ASP A 44 -11.56 -3.13 -9.04
N THR A 45 -12.11 -2.23 -8.23
CA THR A 45 -12.59 -0.93 -8.72
C THR A 45 -11.47 -0.06 -9.27
N ALA A 46 -10.22 -0.32 -8.92
CA ALA A 46 -9.06 0.30 -9.54
C ALA A 46 -9.03 0.10 -11.06
N TRP A 47 -9.58 -1.00 -11.59
CA TRP A 47 -9.69 -1.22 -13.04
C TRP A 47 -10.72 -0.32 -13.74
N LEU A 48 -11.54 0.40 -12.98
CA LEU A 48 -12.46 1.40 -13.52
C LEU A 48 -11.78 2.77 -13.72
N VAL A 49 -10.55 2.94 -13.24
CA VAL A 49 -9.78 4.17 -13.46
C VAL A 49 -9.21 4.12 -14.89
N ASP A 50 -9.68 5.04 -15.74
CA ASP A 50 -9.20 5.14 -17.11
C ASP A 50 -7.73 5.58 -17.17
N HIS A 51 -7.03 5.15 -18.21
CA HIS A 51 -5.65 5.55 -18.43
C HIS A 51 -5.64 6.97 -19.04
N HIS A 52 -5.23 7.96 -18.24
CA HIS A 52 -5.14 9.36 -18.68
C HIS A 52 -3.76 9.71 -19.26
N THR A 53 -3.13 8.83 -20.04
CA THR A 53 -1.74 9.06 -20.52
C THR A 53 -1.59 10.29 -21.42
N GLU A 54 -2.66 10.71 -22.11
CA GLU A 54 -2.62 11.84 -23.06
C GLU A 54 -3.07 13.18 -22.43
N ASP A 55 -3.91 13.14 -21.40
CA ASP A 55 -4.55 14.32 -20.79
C ASP A 55 -4.20 14.51 -19.30
N PHE A 56 -3.40 13.63 -18.72
CA PHE A 56 -2.91 13.80 -17.35
C PHE A 56 -2.09 15.09 -17.22
N THR A 57 -2.57 15.97 -16.33
CA THR A 57 -1.86 17.18 -15.94
C THR A 57 -1.32 16.98 -14.54
N ALA A 58 0.00 16.86 -14.42
CA ALA A 58 0.66 16.68 -13.13
C ALA A 58 0.36 17.85 -12.18
N SER A 59 -0.04 17.52 -10.95
CA SER A 59 -0.08 18.50 -9.87
C SER A 59 1.34 18.99 -9.53
N TYR A 60 1.46 20.10 -8.80
CA TYR A 60 2.78 20.61 -8.38
C TYR A 60 3.61 19.56 -7.63
N ALA A 61 2.97 18.78 -6.74
CA ALA A 61 3.62 17.72 -5.98
C ALA A 61 4.12 16.60 -6.91
N VAL A 62 3.29 16.13 -7.83
CA VAL A 62 3.69 15.11 -8.81
C VAL A 62 4.83 15.61 -9.68
N GLN A 63 4.73 16.83 -10.23
CA GLN A 63 5.78 17.39 -11.07
C GLN A 63 7.11 17.50 -10.32
N HIS A 64 7.08 17.93 -9.05
CA HIS A 64 8.28 17.97 -8.21
C HIS A 64 8.96 16.60 -8.11
N TRP A 65 8.20 15.54 -7.83
CA TRP A 65 8.76 14.18 -7.68
C TRP A 65 9.20 13.58 -9.01
N LEU A 66 8.52 13.90 -10.11
CA LEU A 66 8.99 13.57 -11.47
C LEU A 66 10.32 14.25 -11.78
N ASP A 67 10.47 15.53 -11.43
CA ASP A 67 11.71 16.28 -11.62
C ASP A 67 12.84 15.71 -10.77
N VAL A 68 12.57 15.32 -9.52
CA VAL A 68 13.54 14.61 -8.66
C VAL A 68 13.92 13.26 -9.27
N ALA A 69 12.94 12.47 -9.72
CA ALA A 69 13.18 11.17 -10.34
C ALA A 69 13.98 11.26 -11.66
N ALA A 70 13.88 12.37 -12.39
CA ALA A 70 14.61 12.61 -13.63
C ALA A 70 16.10 12.96 -13.42
N GLN A 71 16.50 13.42 -12.23
CA GLN A 71 17.88 13.83 -11.93
C GLN A 71 18.87 12.65 -11.92
N GLN A 72 18.39 11.46 -11.52
CA GLN A 72 19.21 10.25 -11.39
C GLN A 72 18.32 9.01 -11.56
N LYS A 73 18.91 7.90 -12.01
CA LYS A 73 18.18 6.63 -12.12
C LYS A 73 17.51 6.29 -10.78
N THR A 74 16.20 6.07 -10.81
CA THR A 74 15.39 5.98 -9.60
C THR A 74 14.76 4.60 -9.46
N VAL A 75 14.78 4.06 -8.24
CA VAL A 75 13.94 2.93 -7.83
C VAL A 75 12.87 3.43 -6.87
N ALA A 76 11.60 3.23 -7.23
CA ALA A 76 10.48 3.49 -6.34
C ALA A 76 10.25 2.29 -5.42
N ILE A 77 9.97 2.53 -4.14
CA ILE A 77 9.65 1.49 -3.16
C ILE A 77 8.40 1.85 -2.36
N THR A 78 7.71 0.84 -1.86
CA THR A 78 6.65 0.97 -0.87
C THR A 78 7.03 0.15 0.36
N LEU A 79 6.77 0.66 1.55
CA LEU A 79 7.16 0.03 2.81
C LEU A 79 5.93 -0.13 3.69
N ARG A 80 5.79 -1.26 4.38
CA ARG A 80 4.69 -1.48 5.31
C ARG A 80 5.21 -1.77 6.70
N GLU A 81 4.39 -1.45 7.69
CA GLU A 81 4.56 -2.01 9.03
C GLU A 81 4.50 -3.54 8.93
N LEU A 82 5.46 -4.22 9.56
CA LEU A 82 5.56 -5.67 9.46
C LEU A 82 4.41 -6.38 10.18
N ALA A 83 3.80 -5.75 11.18
CA ALA A 83 2.76 -6.36 11.98
C ALA A 83 1.48 -6.67 11.15
N PRO A 84 0.91 -7.88 11.26
CA PRO A 84 1.22 -8.93 12.24
C PRO A 84 2.15 -10.04 11.72
N PHE A 85 2.81 -9.85 10.58
CA PHE A 85 3.69 -10.85 9.97
C PHE A 85 4.97 -11.10 10.76
N ASP A 86 5.40 -10.13 11.56
CA ASP A 86 6.50 -10.24 12.52
C ASP A 86 6.41 -11.53 13.36
N LYS A 87 5.22 -11.86 13.86
CA LYS A 87 4.96 -13.08 14.64
C LYS A 87 5.15 -14.36 13.81
N ARG A 88 4.67 -14.35 12.56
CA ARG A 88 4.77 -15.51 11.66
C ARG A 88 6.19 -15.74 11.17
N LEU A 89 6.93 -14.65 10.95
CA LEU A 89 8.30 -14.66 10.47
C LEU A 89 9.33 -14.81 11.61
N GLY A 90 8.90 -14.68 12.87
CA GLY A 90 9.80 -14.77 14.02
C GLY A 90 10.84 -13.65 14.05
N THR A 91 10.47 -12.45 13.64
CA THR A 91 11.36 -11.28 13.56
C THR A 91 10.73 -10.05 14.22
N THR A 92 11.47 -8.95 14.30
CA THR A 92 10.98 -7.68 14.85
C THR A 92 10.89 -6.62 13.75
N GLN A 93 10.07 -5.60 13.98
CA GLN A 93 9.99 -4.42 13.11
C GLN A 93 11.39 -3.82 12.87
N GLN A 94 12.17 -3.64 13.93
CA GLN A 94 13.53 -3.08 13.84
C GLN A 94 14.48 -3.96 13.00
N ALA A 95 14.41 -5.28 13.16
CA ALA A 95 15.23 -6.19 12.35
C ALA A 95 14.84 -6.15 10.87
N TYR A 96 13.55 -6.05 10.58
CA TYR A 96 13.04 -5.85 9.23
C TYR A 96 13.52 -4.52 8.62
N GLU A 97 13.36 -3.40 9.34
CA GLU A 97 13.80 -2.08 8.87
C GLU A 97 15.30 -2.05 8.58
N LYS A 98 16.12 -2.65 9.46
CA LYS A 98 17.57 -2.76 9.24
C LYS A 98 17.91 -3.64 8.04
N ALA A 99 17.21 -4.76 7.84
CA ALA A 99 17.43 -5.63 6.70
C ALA A 99 17.05 -4.93 5.38
N PHE A 100 15.93 -4.20 5.39
CA PHE A 100 15.45 -3.46 4.23
C PHE A 100 16.35 -2.26 3.90
N ALA A 101 16.83 -1.54 4.91
CA ALA A 101 17.86 -0.51 4.72
C ALA A 101 19.12 -1.07 4.05
N GLY A 102 19.50 -2.32 4.32
CA GLY A 102 20.58 -3.01 3.62
C GLY A 102 20.30 -3.24 2.12
N VAL A 103 19.04 -3.46 1.73
CA VAL A 103 18.63 -3.51 0.31
C VAL A 103 18.71 -2.13 -0.31
N VAL A 104 18.18 -1.10 0.36
CA VAL A 104 18.24 0.29 -0.11
C VAL A 104 19.69 0.75 -0.30
N ASN A 105 20.57 0.48 0.67
CA ASN A 105 21.98 0.84 0.56
C ASN A 105 22.66 0.19 -0.64
N ARG A 106 22.34 -1.07 -0.97
CA ARG A 106 22.85 -1.71 -2.19
C ARG A 106 22.37 -1.02 -3.47
N ILE A 107 21.11 -0.60 -3.51
CA ILE A 107 20.57 0.18 -4.65
C ILE A 107 21.30 1.51 -4.78
N LEU A 108 21.58 2.19 -3.66
CA LEU A 108 22.36 3.41 -3.64
C LEU A 108 23.81 3.18 -4.08
N ASP A 109 24.44 2.08 -3.66
CA ASP A 109 25.81 1.72 -4.06
C ASP A 109 25.93 1.46 -5.57
N GLU A 110 24.87 0.95 -6.20
CA GLU A 110 24.78 0.79 -7.66
C GLU A 110 24.58 2.11 -8.42
N GLY A 111 24.50 3.24 -7.70
CA GLY A 111 24.40 4.57 -8.30
C GLY A 111 22.96 4.98 -8.63
N TYR A 112 21.96 4.34 -8.04
CA TYR A 112 20.56 4.79 -8.10
C TYR A 112 20.24 5.75 -6.94
N GLN A 113 19.11 6.44 -7.05
CA GLN A 113 18.40 7.03 -5.93
C GLN A 113 17.13 6.23 -5.62
N VAL A 114 16.60 6.39 -4.42
CA VAL A 114 15.38 5.67 -3.98
C VAL A 114 14.32 6.68 -3.55
N ILE A 115 13.11 6.50 -4.08
CA ILE A 115 11.92 7.27 -3.68
C ILE A 115 10.94 6.31 -3.00
N ALA A 116 10.67 6.53 -1.72
CA ALA A 116 9.67 5.79 -0.96
C ALA A 116 8.30 6.47 -1.11
N LEU A 117 7.35 5.72 -1.67
CA LEU A 117 5.96 6.10 -1.88
C LEU A 117 5.06 5.40 -0.85
N SER A 118 3.96 6.04 -0.51
CA SER A 118 2.94 5.48 0.38
C SER A 118 1.74 5.03 -0.42
N THR A 119 1.35 3.77 -0.25
CA THR A 119 0.06 3.23 -0.79
C THR A 119 -1.02 3.18 0.29
N CYS A 120 -0.64 3.51 1.51
CA CYS A 120 -1.48 3.52 2.68
C CYS A 120 -1.16 4.77 3.49
N THR A 121 -1.86 5.86 3.19
CA THR A 121 -1.86 7.08 3.99
C THR A 121 -2.98 6.99 5.02
N GLY A 122 -2.83 7.69 6.15
CA GLY A 122 -3.75 7.61 7.30
C GLY A 122 -5.13 8.23 7.08
N ILE A 123 -5.74 8.05 5.91
CA ILE A 123 -7.12 8.46 5.63
C ILE A 123 -8.04 7.78 6.67
N ASP A 124 -8.95 8.56 7.26
CA ASP A 124 -9.96 8.11 8.22
C ASP A 124 -9.44 7.33 9.43
N SER A 125 -8.37 7.82 10.08
CA SER A 125 -7.80 7.22 11.30
C SER A 125 -7.09 5.87 11.08
N TYR A 126 -6.63 5.60 9.86
CA TYR A 126 -5.76 4.46 9.61
C TYR A 126 -4.36 4.69 10.19
N ASN A 127 -4.04 3.99 11.27
CA ASN A 127 -2.81 4.22 12.05
C ASN A 127 -1.53 3.71 11.38
N LYS A 128 -1.64 3.00 10.25
CA LYS A 128 -0.51 2.32 9.60
C LYS A 128 -0.06 3.09 8.36
N ASP A 129 0.61 4.19 8.62
CA ASP A 129 1.17 5.06 7.58
C ASP A 129 2.53 4.53 7.11
N ASP A 130 2.61 4.14 5.83
CA ASP A 130 3.83 3.62 5.19
C ASP A 130 5.01 4.62 5.30
N ARG A 131 4.71 5.94 5.35
CA ARG A 131 5.71 7.00 5.47
C ARG A 131 6.50 6.89 6.77
N MET A 132 5.87 6.46 7.86
CA MET A 132 6.55 6.35 9.16
C MET A 132 7.62 5.27 9.14
N VAL A 133 7.35 4.14 8.48
CA VAL A 133 8.34 3.08 8.28
C VAL A 133 9.48 3.59 7.38
N ALA A 134 9.16 4.28 6.29
CA ALA A 134 10.16 4.88 5.41
C ALA A 134 11.06 5.90 6.13
N LEU A 135 10.49 6.76 6.96
CA LEU A 135 11.24 7.71 7.79
C LEU A 135 12.15 7.00 8.80
N ASN A 136 11.67 5.93 9.44
CA ASN A 136 12.48 5.14 10.38
C ASN A 136 13.67 4.48 9.67
N LEU A 137 13.49 3.99 8.43
CA LEU A 137 14.59 3.42 7.64
C LEU A 137 15.74 4.41 7.43
N ARG A 138 15.42 5.72 7.31
CA ARG A 138 16.41 6.78 7.00
C ARG A 138 17.60 6.79 7.94
N GLN A 139 17.43 6.42 9.21
CA GLN A 139 18.51 6.36 10.20
C GLN A 139 19.57 5.27 9.90
N HIS A 140 19.26 4.33 9.01
CA HIS A 140 20.10 3.23 8.59
C HIS A 140 20.61 3.37 7.14
N ILE A 141 20.25 4.46 6.46
CA ILE A 141 20.65 4.74 5.09
C ILE A 141 22.02 5.42 5.07
N SER A 142 22.91 4.90 4.22
CA SER A 142 24.29 5.35 4.04
C SER A 142 24.40 6.74 3.41
N ASP A 143 23.50 7.06 2.47
CA ASP A 143 23.43 8.35 1.79
C ASP A 143 22.00 8.92 1.83
N PRO A 144 21.64 9.66 2.89
CA PRO A 144 20.30 10.21 3.07
C PRO A 144 19.93 11.31 2.06
N ALA A 145 20.85 11.77 1.20
CA ALA A 145 20.56 12.76 0.16
C ALA A 145 19.93 12.12 -1.09
N ARG A 146 20.17 10.82 -1.31
CA ARG A 146 19.60 10.02 -2.42
C ARG A 146 18.47 9.08 -1.99
N TYR A 147 18.00 9.24 -0.76
CA TYR A 147 16.83 8.54 -0.23
C TYR A 147 15.75 9.54 0.13
N HIS A 148 14.66 9.50 -0.64
CA HIS A 148 13.56 10.43 -0.54
C HIS A 148 12.33 9.70 0.00
N VAL A 149 11.61 10.36 0.90
CA VAL A 149 10.29 9.90 1.37
C VAL A 149 9.27 10.90 0.88
N VAL A 150 8.32 10.44 0.06
CA VAL A 150 7.23 11.28 -0.42
C VAL A 150 6.25 11.49 0.72
N MET A 151 6.11 12.75 1.13
CA MET A 151 5.19 13.11 2.21
C MET A 151 3.80 13.49 1.68
N ASP A 152 3.71 13.82 0.40
CA ASP A 152 2.46 14.13 -0.29
C ASP A 152 1.54 12.91 -0.38
N GLU A 153 0.23 13.15 -0.39
CA GLU A 153 -0.77 12.11 -0.60
C GLU A 153 -1.10 12.07 -2.09
N LEU A 154 -0.48 11.12 -2.80
CA LEU A 154 -0.72 10.87 -4.21
C LEU A 154 -1.89 9.90 -4.37
N ASN A 155 -2.81 10.20 -5.27
CA ASN A 155 -3.88 9.27 -5.62
C ASN A 155 -3.39 8.16 -6.57
N ASP A 156 -4.25 7.18 -6.85
CA ASP A 156 -3.90 6.03 -7.71
C ASP A 156 -3.36 6.48 -9.08
N LEU A 157 -4.00 7.46 -9.75
CA LEU A 157 -3.56 7.98 -11.05
C LEU A 157 -2.20 8.70 -10.97
N GLU A 158 -1.95 9.44 -9.88
CA GLU A 158 -0.70 10.17 -9.67
C GLU A 158 0.48 9.25 -9.32
N MET A 159 0.20 8.08 -8.71
CA MET A 159 1.23 7.08 -8.39
C MET A 159 1.60 6.19 -9.59
N GLY A 160 0.66 5.96 -10.52
CA GLY A 160 0.85 5.16 -11.74
C GLY A 160 -0.03 3.92 -11.77
#